data_AF-A0A7C8YXI7-F1
#
_entry.id   AF-A0A7C8YXI7-F1
#
_cell.length_a   1.000
_cell.length_b   1.000
_cell.length_c   1.000
_cell.angle_alpha   90.00
_cell.angle_beta   90.00
_cell.angle_gamma   90.00
#
_symmetry.space_group_name_H-M   'P 1'
#
loop_
_entity.id
_entity.type
_entity.pdbx_description
1 polymer ?
#
loop_
_entity_poly.entity_id
_entity_poly.type
_entity_poly.pdbx_seq_one_letter_code
_entity_poly.pdbx_strand_id
1 'polypeptide(L)'
;AYERLYQKLDSKGGENEVFRLARARERKTRDISTVRCIKDEDGRVLVEDAKVRDRWQGYFCKLFNGEDVDVSQHSEHLAREKSQNCKPDRPITREEVKEALRKMKSGKAVGPDNIPV
;
A
#
# COMPACT_ATOMS: atom_id res chain seq x y z
N ALA A 1 4.20 -39.72 -10.31
CA ALA A 1 3.13 -38.95 -9.63
C ALA A 1 2.95 -37.53 -10.19
N TYR A 2 4.02 -36.74 -10.35
CA TYR A 2 3.94 -35.36 -10.85
C TYR A 2 3.78 -35.20 -12.37
N GLU A 3 4.08 -36.23 -13.14
CA GLU A 3 4.02 -36.21 -14.61
C GLU A 3 2.62 -35.86 -15.15
N ARG A 4 1.57 -36.44 -14.55
CA ARG A 4 0.16 -36.09 -14.87
C ARG A 4 -0.20 -34.65 -14.49
N LEU A 5 0.43 -34.11 -13.45
CA LEU A 5 0.24 -32.72 -13.04
C LEU A 5 0.87 -31.79 -14.07
N TYR A 6 2.10 -32.05 -14.50
CA TYR A 6 2.77 -31.24 -15.51
C TYR A 6 2.03 -31.25 -16.85
N GLN A 7 1.57 -32.42 -17.31
CA GLN A 7 0.73 -32.51 -18.50
C GLN A 7 -0.56 -31.68 -18.40
N LYS A 8 -1.17 -31.61 -17.21
CA LYS A 8 -2.37 -30.77 -16.98
C LYS A 8 -2.04 -29.29 -17.00
N LEU A 9 -0.88 -28.88 -16.46
CA LEU A 9 -0.45 -27.48 -16.44
C LEU A 9 -0.07 -26.96 -17.83
N ASP A 10 0.45 -27.83 -18.69
CA ASP A 10 0.84 -27.51 -20.09
C ASP A 10 -0.36 -27.44 -21.05
N SER A 11 -1.55 -27.83 -20.58
CA SER A 11 -2.77 -27.70 -21.36
C SER A 11 -3.28 -26.26 -21.38
N LYS A 12 -4.01 -25.87 -22.44
CA LYS A 12 -4.69 -24.56 -22.53
C LYS A 12 -5.67 -24.28 -21.38
N GLY A 13 -6.15 -25.31 -20.68
CA GLY A 13 -7.00 -25.17 -19.48
C GLY A 13 -6.21 -25.12 -18.16
N GLY A 14 -4.88 -25.27 -18.22
CA GLY A 14 -3.97 -25.36 -17.09
C GLY A 14 -3.64 -24.03 -16.42
N GLU A 15 -3.87 -22.89 -17.11
CA GLU A 15 -3.52 -21.54 -16.62
C GLU A 15 -4.15 -21.23 -15.25
N ASN A 16 -5.44 -21.56 -15.07
CA ASN A 16 -6.13 -21.40 -13.79
C ASN A 16 -5.53 -22.28 -12.68
N GLU A 17 -4.98 -23.44 -13.03
CA GLU A 17 -4.34 -24.34 -12.09
C GLU A 17 -2.97 -23.80 -11.66
N VAL A 18 -2.20 -23.25 -12.60
CA VAL A 18 -0.94 -22.55 -12.33
C VAL A 18 -1.18 -21.38 -11.39
N PHE A 19 -2.19 -20.55 -11.67
CA PHE A 19 -2.51 -19.40 -10.83
C PHE A 19 -2.93 -19.82 -9.42
N ARG A 20 -3.70 -20.91 -9.30
CA ARG A 20 -4.09 -21.48 -8.00
C ARG A 20 -2.88 -22.00 -7.22
N LEU A 21 -1.95 -22.69 -7.87
CA LEU A 21 -0.71 -23.18 -7.27
C LEU A 21 0.20 -22.02 -6.82
N ALA A 22 0.33 -20.99 -7.64
CA ALA A 22 1.08 -19.77 -7.30
C ALA A 22 0.48 -19.08 -6.06
N ARG A 23 -0.85 -18.88 -6.04
CA ARG A 23 -1.57 -18.33 -4.88
C ARG A 23 -1.41 -19.19 -3.63
N ALA A 24 -1.43 -20.52 -3.76
CA ALA A 24 -1.24 -21.41 -2.63
C ALA A 24 0.17 -21.30 -2.04
N ARG A 25 1.20 -21.21 -2.90
CA ARG A 25 2.58 -20.96 -2.48
C ARG A 25 2.74 -19.60 -1.80
N GLU A 26 2.21 -18.54 -2.41
CA GLU A 26 2.20 -17.18 -1.86
C GLU A 26 1.60 -17.16 -0.44
N ARG A 27 0.44 -17.79 -0.23
CA ARG A 27 -0.19 -17.86 1.11
C ARG A 27 0.65 -18.63 2.12
N LYS A 28 1.33 -19.70 1.68
CA LYS A 28 2.16 -20.54 2.55
C LYS A 28 3.45 -19.84 2.99
N THR A 29 3.93 -18.87 2.22
CA THR A 29 5.13 -18.07 2.54
C THR A 29 4.81 -16.76 3.26
N ARG A 30 3.54 -16.46 3.55
CA ARG A 30 3.16 -15.28 4.33
C ARG A 30 3.34 -15.60 5.82
N ASP A 31 4.30 -14.93 6.47
CA ASP A 31 4.48 -14.98 7.93
C ASP A 31 3.23 -14.49 8.68
N ILE A 32 2.48 -13.60 8.04
CA ILE A 32 1.24 -13.03 8.57
C ILE A 32 0.18 -13.13 7.47
N SER A 33 -0.71 -14.12 7.60
CA SER A 33 -1.77 -14.38 6.61
C SER A 33 -2.98 -13.45 6.79
N THR A 34 -3.33 -13.12 8.03
CA THR A 34 -4.34 -12.10 8.41
C THR A 34 -4.13 -11.77 9.90
N VAL A 35 -3.78 -10.53 10.24
CA VAL A 35 -3.83 -10.08 11.65
C VAL A 35 -5.30 -9.86 11.97
N ARG A 36 -5.96 -10.87 12.55
CA ARG A 36 -7.35 -10.74 13.01
C ARG A 36 -7.45 -10.19 14.42
N CYS A 37 -6.33 -9.89 15.05
CA CYS A 37 -6.34 -9.45 16.43
C CYS A 37 -5.30 -8.39 16.74
N ILE A 38 -5.70 -7.44 17.56
CA ILE A 38 -4.85 -6.35 18.05
C ILE A 38 -5.13 -6.17 19.54
N LYS A 39 -4.12 -5.78 20.31
CA LYS A 39 -4.34 -5.41 21.72
C LYS A 39 -4.86 -3.97 21.80
N ASP A 40 -5.89 -3.75 22.60
CA ASP A 40 -6.32 -2.41 22.98
C ASP A 40 -5.35 -1.77 23.98
N GLU A 41 -5.66 -0.56 24.43
CA GLU A 41 -4.81 0.20 25.37
C GLU A 41 -4.73 -0.47 26.76
N ASP A 42 -5.77 -1.21 27.15
CA ASP A 42 -5.82 -2.00 28.39
C ASP A 42 -5.17 -3.39 28.23
N GLY A 43 -4.58 -3.67 27.07
CA GLY A 43 -3.90 -4.93 26.76
C GLY A 43 -4.83 -6.09 26.41
N ARG A 44 -6.14 -5.86 26.26
CA ARG A 44 -7.12 -6.88 25.87
C ARG A 44 -7.08 -7.11 24.37
N VAL A 45 -7.25 -8.36 23.97
CA VAL A 45 -7.20 -8.75 22.56
C VAL A 45 -8.56 -8.49 21.89
N LEU A 46 -8.59 -7.56 20.94
CA LEU A 46 -9.71 -7.29 20.05
C LEU A 46 -9.65 -8.26 18.86
N VAL A 47 -10.79 -8.86 18.49
CA VAL A 47 -10.88 -9.83 17.38
C VAL A 47 -11.95 -9.44 16.35
N GLU A 48 -12.84 -8.53 16.71
CA GLU A 48 -13.90 -8.04 15.83
C GLU A 48 -13.33 -7.01 14.84
N ASP A 49 -13.52 -7.24 13.53
CA ASP A 49 -12.92 -6.44 12.46
C ASP A 49 -13.19 -4.93 12.60
N ALA A 50 -14.41 -4.55 13.02
CA ALA A 50 -14.75 -3.16 13.29
C ALA A 50 -13.87 -2.55 14.39
N LYS A 51 -13.76 -3.25 15.53
CA LYS A 51 -12.95 -2.82 16.68
C LYS A 51 -11.45 -2.81 16.36
N VAL A 52 -10.97 -3.77 15.58
CA VAL A 52 -9.58 -3.82 15.12
C VAL A 52 -9.27 -2.59 14.26
N ARG A 53 -10.15 -2.24 13.32
CA ARG A 53 -10.00 -1.05 12.48
C ARG A 53 -10.04 0.25 13.29
N ASP A 54 -11.00 0.37 14.21
CA ASP A 54 -11.13 1.57 15.05
C ASP A 54 -9.89 1.75 15.95
N ARG A 55 -9.33 0.64 16.48
CA ARG A 55 -8.09 0.67 17.25
C ARG A 55 -6.87 1.09 16.42
N TRP A 56 -6.80 0.66 15.16
CA TRP A 56 -5.77 1.12 14.21
C TRP A 56 -5.92 2.60 13.89
N GLN A 57 -7.15 3.05 13.64
CA GLN A 57 -7.46 4.45 13.36
C GLN A 57 -7.05 5.35 14.53
N GLY A 58 -7.50 5.02 15.75
CA GLY A 58 -7.16 5.78 16.95
C GLY A 58 -5.66 5.84 17.20
N TYR A 59 -4.93 4.73 16.99
CA TYR A 59 -3.47 4.70 17.14
C TYR A 59 -2.77 5.68 16.20
N PHE A 60 -3.08 5.62 14.91
CA PHE A 60 -2.42 6.45 13.91
C PHE A 60 -2.85 7.91 14.00
N CYS A 61 -4.12 8.18 14.35
CA CYS A 61 -4.56 9.54 14.65
C CYS A 61 -3.74 10.14 15.79
N LYS A 62 -3.57 9.44 16.92
CA LYS A 62 -2.72 9.92 18.03
C LYS A 62 -1.26 10.07 17.61
N LEU A 63 -0.72 9.11 16.86
CA LEU A 63 0.68 9.09 16.43
C LEU A 63 1.04 10.27 15.52
N PHE A 64 0.19 10.59 14.55
CA PHE A 64 0.47 11.62 13.55
C PHE A 64 -0.06 13.01 13.92
N ASN A 65 -1.13 13.09 14.73
CA ASN A 65 -1.84 14.35 14.97
C ASN A 65 -1.73 14.86 16.42
N GLY A 66 -1.07 14.11 17.32
CA GLY A 66 -0.91 14.48 18.73
C GLY A 66 -2.05 13.99 19.64
N GLU A 67 -1.94 14.26 20.94
CA GLU A 67 -2.83 13.69 21.98
C GLU A 67 -4.21 14.37 22.09
N ASP A 68 -4.40 15.54 21.49
CA ASP A 68 -5.58 16.41 21.69
C ASP A 68 -6.72 16.24 20.66
N VAL A 69 -6.74 15.14 19.90
CA VAL A 69 -7.70 14.97 18.79
C VAL A 69 -8.79 13.95 19.12
N ASP A 70 -10.03 14.44 19.30
CA ASP A 70 -11.22 13.59 19.41
C ASP A 70 -11.47 12.85 18.08
N VAL A 71 -11.31 11.53 18.12
CA VAL A 71 -11.39 10.61 16.98
C VAL A 71 -12.76 10.68 16.28
N SER A 72 -13.82 11.01 17.02
CA SER A 72 -15.18 11.12 16.48
C SER A 72 -15.35 12.33 15.57
N GLN A 73 -14.80 13.48 15.96
CA GLN A 73 -14.80 14.70 15.15
C GLN A 73 -13.83 14.60 13.97
N HIS A 74 -12.76 13.81 14.13
CA HIS A 74 -11.74 13.66 13.11
C HIS A 74 -12.18 12.82 11.91
N SER A 75 -13.12 11.87 12.05
CA SER A 75 -13.64 11.13 10.88
C SER A 75 -14.35 12.05 9.89
N GLU A 76 -15.18 12.98 10.38
CA GLU A 76 -15.83 14.00 9.56
C GLU A 76 -14.85 15.09 9.10
N HIS A 77 -13.92 15.47 9.97
CA HIS A 77 -12.87 16.43 9.63
C HIS A 77 -11.92 15.90 8.56
N LEU A 78 -11.50 14.63 8.61
CA LEU A 78 -10.67 13.98 7.58
C LEU A 78 -11.43 13.76 6.28
N ALA A 79 -12.75 13.52 6.31
CA ALA A 79 -13.57 13.49 5.10
C ALA A 79 -13.64 14.88 4.45
N ARG A 80 -13.77 15.93 5.26
CA ARG A 80 -13.80 17.33 4.82
C ARG A 80 -12.43 17.85 4.41
N GLU A 81 -11.36 17.47 5.10
CA GLU A 81 -9.96 17.77 4.78
C GLU A 81 -9.48 16.97 3.59
N LYS A 82 -9.93 15.73 3.36
CA LYS A 82 -9.72 15.10 2.05
C LYS A 82 -10.36 15.93 0.96
N SER A 83 -11.53 16.54 1.17
CA SER A 83 -12.10 17.46 0.16
C SER A 83 -11.34 18.79 0.01
N GLN A 84 -10.67 19.29 1.07
CA GLN A 84 -9.97 20.59 1.08
C GLN A 84 -8.45 20.51 0.80
N ASN A 85 -7.80 19.41 1.17
CA ASN A 85 -6.38 19.10 1.00
C ASN A 85 -6.13 18.14 -0.17
N CYS A 86 -7.13 17.40 -0.66
CA CYS A 86 -7.09 16.87 -2.04
C CYS A 86 -7.49 17.97 -3.02
N LYS A 87 -6.85 19.15 -2.92
CA LYS A 87 -6.51 19.80 -4.18
C LYS A 87 -5.63 18.76 -4.87
N PRO A 88 -5.98 18.28 -6.08
CA PRO A 88 -4.98 17.52 -6.83
C PRO A 88 -3.73 18.39 -6.83
N ASP A 89 -2.61 17.86 -6.34
CA ASP A 89 -1.31 18.49 -6.52
C ASP A 89 -1.31 18.99 -7.95
N ARG A 90 -1.04 20.29 -8.13
CA ARG A 90 -1.18 20.92 -9.46
C ARG A 90 -0.46 20.00 -10.44
N PRO A 91 -1.11 19.60 -11.55
CA PRO A 91 -0.48 18.69 -12.49
C PRO A 91 0.85 19.28 -12.93
N ILE A 92 1.90 18.47 -12.91
CA ILE A 92 3.24 18.88 -13.31
C ILE A 92 3.14 19.50 -14.70
N THR A 93 3.52 20.79 -14.80
CA THR A 93 3.41 21.52 -16.07
C THR A 93 4.65 21.29 -16.93
N ARG A 94 4.51 21.45 -18.25
CA ARG A 94 5.64 21.34 -19.17
C ARG A 94 6.70 22.41 -18.88
N GLU A 95 6.27 23.57 -18.41
CA GLU A 95 7.11 24.70 -18.03
C GLU A 95 7.96 24.35 -16.80
N GLU A 96 7.37 23.69 -15.80
CA GLU A 96 8.07 23.20 -14.62
C GLU A 96 9.14 22.18 -14.99
N VAL A 97 8.82 21.21 -15.85
CA VAL A 97 9.79 20.22 -16.36
C VAL A 97 10.92 20.92 -17.10
N LYS A 98 10.62 21.90 -17.96
CA LYS A 98 11.66 22.68 -18.67
C LYS A 98 12.57 23.45 -17.72
N GLU A 99 12.00 24.07 -16.68
CA GLU A 99 12.79 24.83 -15.71
C GLU A 99 13.66 23.90 -14.85
N ALA A 100 13.12 22.74 -14.45
CA ALA A 100 13.86 21.72 -13.73
C ALA A 100 15.04 21.20 -14.56
N LEU A 101 14.82 20.83 -15.82
CA LEU A 101 15.87 20.40 -16.75
C LEU A 101 16.93 21.49 -16.93
N ARG A 102 16.54 22.77 -17.05
CA ARG A 102 17.48 23.90 -17.15
C ARG A 102 18.36 24.06 -15.89
N LYS A 103 17.84 23.71 -14.72
CA LYS A 103 18.57 23.77 -13.44
C LYS A 103 19.51 22.57 -13.23
N MET A 104 19.37 21.50 -14.02
CA MET A 104 20.25 20.33 -13.91
C MET A 104 21.67 20.65 -14.42
N LYS A 105 22.68 20.10 -13.75
CA LYS A 105 24.09 20.26 -14.15
C LYS A 105 24.43 19.28 -15.25
N SER A 106 24.96 19.77 -16.37
CA SER A 106 25.49 18.93 -17.45
C SER A 106 26.79 18.23 -17.06
N GLY A 107 27.11 17.12 -17.73
CA GLY A 107 28.38 16.40 -17.57
C GLY A 107 28.46 15.49 -16.34
N LYS A 108 27.32 15.09 -15.76
CA LYS A 108 27.26 14.02 -14.76
C LYS A 108 27.38 12.65 -15.44
N ALA A 109 28.02 11.70 -14.78
CA ALA A 109 28.11 10.32 -15.25
C ALA A 109 26.70 9.73 -15.40
N VAL A 110 26.48 9.01 -16.49
CA VAL A 110 25.17 8.42 -16.81
C VAL A 110 24.89 7.23 -15.90
N GLY A 111 23.63 7.11 -15.47
CA GLY A 111 23.18 6.01 -14.63
C GLY A 111 23.02 4.69 -15.40
N PRO A 112 22.58 3.61 -14.71
CA PRO A 112 22.34 2.29 -15.32
C PRO A 112 21.28 2.29 -16.43
N ASP A 113 20.47 3.35 -16.50
CA ASP A 113 19.44 3.59 -17.51
C ASP A 113 20.00 4.12 -18.84
N ASN A 114 21.28 4.51 -18.88
CA ASN A 114 21.94 5.09 -20.07
C ASN A 114 21.25 6.36 -20.61
N ILE A 115 20.57 7.13 -19.76
CA ILE A 115 19.91 8.38 -20.17
C ILE A 115 20.79 9.58 -19.78
N PRO A 116 21.42 10.27 -20.76
CA PRO A 116 22.15 11.50 -20.48
C PRO A 116 21.18 12.65 -20.16
N VAL A 117 21.60 13.53 -19.25
CA VAL A 117 20.92 14.79 -18.91
C VAL A 117 21.34 15.91 -19.85
#